data_AF-C4XFS0-F1
#
_entry.id   AF-C4XFS0-F1
#
_cell.length_a   1.000
_cell.length_b   1.000
_cell.length_c   1.000
_cell.angle_alpha   90.00
_cell.angle_beta   90.00
_cell.angle_gamma   90.00
#
_symmetry.space_group_name_H-M   'P 1'
#
loop_
_entity.id
_entity.type
_entity.pdbx_description
1 polymer ?
#
loop_
_entity_poly.entity_id
_entity_poly.type
_entity_poly.pdbx_seq_one_letter_code
_entity_poly.pdbx_strand_id
1 'polypeptide(L)'
;MIYLFYLYIYFIGGYMKGGVTMWIILGILVAVLASFFVWSAVKEKIKKKKRKKEELQFKKDTEQQSRLLIFALKILVDKNEKYLKEFEPSIGQYKMSNIINTARGFLEKYQEDALFKECILNNADARDEIFAFGFLRDTRSNSWSKRCADKLQWIEEKFNSYNISLYEDEYQRVEKRVNDYYDAEFLKDDKEDESTK
;
A
#
# COMPACT_ATOMS: atom_id res chain seq x y z
N MET A 1 17.26 14.80 -43.44
CA MET A 1 16.01 15.60 -43.48
C MET A 1 16.24 17.11 -43.33
N ILE A 2 17.16 17.56 -42.46
CA ILE A 2 17.46 19.00 -42.23
C ILE A 2 18.11 19.68 -43.46
N TYR A 3 18.99 19.00 -44.19
CA TYR A 3 19.66 19.55 -45.38
C TYR A 3 18.73 19.84 -46.57
N LEU A 4 17.68 19.02 -46.75
CA LEU A 4 16.67 19.26 -47.79
C LEU A 4 15.79 20.46 -47.46
N PHE A 5 15.58 20.75 -46.17
CA PHE A 5 14.83 21.93 -45.72
C PHE A 5 15.61 23.23 -45.99
N TYR A 6 16.93 23.21 -45.78
CA TYR A 6 17.80 24.35 -46.09
C TYR A 6 17.90 24.65 -47.60
N LEU A 7 18.02 23.61 -48.43
CA LEU A 7 18.06 23.74 -49.89
C LEU A 7 16.72 24.26 -50.45
N TYR A 8 15.60 23.83 -49.87
CA TYR A 8 14.25 24.30 -50.26
C TYR A 8 14.03 25.78 -49.92
N ILE A 9 14.49 26.24 -48.75
CA ILE A 9 14.44 27.66 -48.37
C ILE A 9 15.34 28.51 -49.27
N TYR A 10 16.53 28.03 -49.62
CA TYR A 10 17.46 28.74 -50.50
C TYR A 10 16.92 28.84 -51.93
N PHE A 11 16.27 27.78 -52.43
CA PHE A 11 15.69 27.74 -53.77
C PHE A 11 14.46 28.65 -53.91
N ILE A 12 13.63 28.77 -52.86
CA ILE A 12 12.47 29.70 -52.85
C ILE A 12 12.92 31.16 -52.67
N GLY A 13 13.99 31.40 -51.89
CA GLY A 13 14.51 32.75 -51.64
C GLY A 13 15.10 33.46 -52.86
N GLY A 14 15.49 32.72 -53.91
CA GLY A 14 16.11 33.27 -55.11
C GLY A 14 15.15 33.90 -56.14
N TYR A 15 13.83 33.63 -56.07
CA TYR A 15 12.89 33.97 -57.15
C TYR A 15 11.76 34.96 -56.77
N MET A 16 11.69 35.44 -55.52
CA MET A 16 10.65 36.37 -55.08
C MET A 16 11.22 37.62 -54.42
N LYS A 17 10.66 38.81 -54.74
CA LYS A 17 10.99 40.11 -54.12
C LYS A 17 11.17 39.93 -52.61
N GLY A 18 12.32 40.36 -52.07
CA GLY A 18 12.77 40.06 -50.70
C GLY A 18 11.78 40.35 -49.56
N GLY A 19 10.75 41.17 -49.79
CA GLY A 19 9.64 41.34 -48.85
C GLY A 19 8.78 40.08 -48.68
N VAL A 20 8.47 39.34 -49.75
CA VAL A 20 7.57 38.17 -49.70
C VAL A 20 8.22 36.99 -48.97
N THR A 21 9.52 36.76 -49.20
CA THR A 21 10.29 35.68 -48.56
C THR A 21 10.36 35.84 -47.03
N MET A 22 10.50 37.07 -46.53
CA MET A 22 10.52 37.37 -45.09
C MET A 22 9.21 36.98 -44.40
N TRP A 23 8.06 37.29 -45.02
CA TRP A 23 6.74 36.95 -44.47
C TRP A 23 6.47 35.43 -44.46
N ILE A 24 6.98 34.69 -45.45
CA ILE A 24 6.86 33.22 -45.50
C ILE A 24 7.63 32.57 -44.33
N ILE A 25 8.87 33.01 -44.08
CA ILE A 25 9.69 32.49 -42.97
C ILE A 25 9.02 32.77 -41.62
N LEU A 26 8.47 33.98 -41.45
CA LEU A 26 7.74 34.35 -40.23
C LEU A 26 6.50 33.47 -40.03
N GLY A 27 5.73 33.21 -41.10
CA GLY A 27 4.56 32.34 -41.05
C GLY A 27 4.89 30.91 -40.61
N ILE A 28 5.99 30.34 -41.13
CA ILE A 28 6.46 29.00 -40.74
C ILE A 28 6.88 28.99 -39.26
N LEU A 29 7.61 30.01 -38.79
CA LEU A 29 8.02 30.12 -37.39
C LEU A 29 6.80 30.14 -36.45
N VAL A 30 5.80 30.95 -36.78
CA VAL A 30 4.54 31.05 -36.01
C VAL A 30 3.78 29.73 -36.04
N ALA A 31 3.71 29.04 -37.19
CA ALA A 31 3.04 27.76 -37.30
C ALA A 31 3.72 26.66 -36.47
N VAL A 32 5.05 26.64 -36.41
CA VAL A 32 5.82 25.71 -35.56
C VAL A 32 5.58 25.99 -34.07
N LEU A 33 5.61 27.28 -33.67
CA LEU A 33 5.30 27.68 -32.29
C LEU A 33 3.87 27.30 -31.90
N ALA A 34 2.88 27.61 -32.74
CA ALA A 34 1.48 27.26 -32.50
C ALA A 34 1.30 25.74 -32.38
N SER A 35 1.93 24.96 -33.25
CA SER A 35 1.89 23.49 -33.20
C SER A 35 2.52 22.94 -31.90
N PHE A 36 3.61 23.54 -31.44
CA PHE A 36 4.25 23.17 -30.16
C PHE A 36 3.33 23.43 -28.96
N PHE A 37 2.67 24.59 -28.91
CA PHE A 37 1.72 24.91 -27.84
C PHE A 37 0.51 23.97 -27.83
N VAL A 38 -0.05 23.64 -28.99
CA VAL A 38 -1.16 22.68 -29.09
C VAL A 38 -0.72 21.29 -28.63
N TRP A 39 0.46 20.81 -29.05
CA TRP A 39 1.00 19.53 -28.58
C TRP A 39 1.17 19.54 -27.06
N SER A 40 1.83 20.56 -26.50
CA SER A 40 2.08 20.64 -25.06
C SER A 40 0.79 20.59 -24.25
N ALA A 41 -0.22 21.38 -24.64
CA ALA A 41 -1.52 21.39 -23.98
C ALA A 41 -2.23 20.03 -24.03
N VAL A 42 -2.16 19.32 -25.17
CA VAL A 42 -2.73 17.96 -25.29
C VAL A 42 -1.98 16.97 -24.40
N LYS A 43 -0.64 17.00 -24.40
CA LYS A 43 0.20 16.11 -23.59
C LYS A 43 -0.03 16.32 -22.10
N GLU A 44 -0.18 17.57 -21.66
CA GLU A 44 -0.51 17.91 -20.28
C GLU A 44 -1.88 17.39 -19.85
N LYS A 45 -2.91 17.53 -20.70
CA LYS A 45 -4.26 16.98 -20.43
C LYS A 45 -4.22 15.45 -20.27
N ILE A 46 -3.51 14.75 -21.15
CA ILE A 46 -3.34 13.29 -21.07
C ILE A 46 -2.58 12.90 -19.80
N LYS A 47 -1.47 13.57 -19.50
CA LYS A 47 -0.66 13.32 -18.29
C LYS A 47 -1.47 13.56 -17.02
N LYS A 48 -2.27 14.63 -16.97
CA LYS A 48 -3.16 14.94 -15.84
C LYS A 48 -4.24 13.87 -15.66
N LYS A 49 -4.84 13.37 -16.75
CA LYS A 49 -5.83 12.30 -16.68
C LYS A 49 -5.22 10.99 -16.18
N LYS A 50 -4.00 10.65 -16.65
CA LYS A 50 -3.26 9.47 -16.20
C LYS A 50 -2.93 9.55 -14.71
N ARG A 51 -2.36 10.67 -14.25
CA ARG A 51 -2.07 10.92 -12.83
C ARG A 51 -3.32 10.79 -11.95
N LYS A 52 -4.43 11.41 -12.33
CA LYS A 52 -5.70 11.27 -11.60
C LYS A 52 -6.19 9.82 -11.49
N LYS A 53 -5.97 9.02 -12.53
CA LYS A 53 -6.34 7.59 -12.51
C LYS A 53 -5.42 6.81 -11.58
N GLU A 54 -4.11 7.07 -11.63
CA GLU A 54 -3.12 6.46 -10.74
C GLU A 54 -3.39 6.84 -9.27
N GLU A 55 -3.67 8.11 -8.98
CA GLU A 55 -4.06 8.60 -7.64
C GLU A 55 -5.34 7.91 -7.14
N LEU A 56 -6.35 7.74 -8.01
CA LEU A 56 -7.59 7.06 -7.64
C LEU A 56 -7.39 5.56 -7.39
N GLN A 57 -6.54 4.91 -8.18
CA GLN A 57 -6.18 3.51 -7.97
C GLN A 57 -5.43 3.34 -6.66
N PHE A 58 -4.38 4.15 -6.45
CA PHE A 58 -3.61 4.15 -5.21
C PHE A 58 -4.49 4.38 -3.98
N LYS A 59 -5.48 5.29 -4.06
CA LYS A 59 -6.43 5.51 -2.98
C LYS A 59 -7.29 4.27 -2.69
N LYS A 60 -7.81 3.61 -3.73
CA LYS A 60 -8.58 2.36 -3.56
C LYS A 60 -7.73 1.24 -2.97
N ASP A 61 -6.50 1.10 -3.45
CA ASP A 61 -5.56 0.10 -2.96
C ASP A 61 -5.22 0.38 -1.50
N THR A 62 -5.00 1.64 -1.13
CA THR A 62 -4.84 2.07 0.27
C THR A 62 -6.03 1.69 1.13
N GLU A 63 -7.25 2.05 0.71
CA GLU A 63 -8.48 1.75 1.46
C GLU A 63 -8.65 0.23 1.66
N GLN A 64 -8.32 -0.55 0.62
CA GLN A 64 -8.29 -2.01 0.72
C GLN A 64 -7.24 -2.50 1.71
N GLN A 65 -6.00 -2.02 1.62
CA GLN A 65 -4.93 -2.43 2.53
C GLN A 65 -5.21 -2.02 3.99
N SER A 66 -5.82 -0.85 4.22
CA SER A 66 -6.23 -0.43 5.57
C SER A 66 -7.28 -1.39 6.12
N ARG A 67 -8.30 -1.75 5.33
CA ARG A 67 -9.30 -2.75 5.74
C ARG A 67 -8.69 -4.11 6.06
N LEU A 68 -7.82 -4.62 5.19
CA LEU A 68 -7.12 -5.90 5.41
C LEU A 68 -6.26 -5.88 6.68
N LEU A 69 -5.59 -4.75 6.95
CA LEU A 69 -4.84 -4.55 8.18
C LEU A 69 -5.76 -4.58 9.41
N ILE A 70 -6.90 -3.87 9.39
CA ILE A 70 -7.85 -3.88 10.51
C ILE A 70 -8.39 -5.29 10.76
N PHE A 71 -8.74 -6.04 9.71
CA PHE A 71 -9.14 -7.44 9.83
C PHE A 71 -8.03 -8.28 10.46
N ALA A 72 -6.79 -8.13 9.99
CA ALA A 72 -5.65 -8.87 10.50
C ALA A 72 -5.40 -8.58 11.99
N LEU A 73 -5.43 -7.30 12.37
CA LEU A 73 -5.24 -6.88 13.76
C LEU A 73 -6.35 -7.41 14.66
N LYS A 74 -7.61 -7.31 14.24
CA LYS A 74 -8.76 -7.82 15.00
C LYS A 74 -8.66 -9.32 15.24
N ILE A 75 -8.46 -10.09 14.18
CA ILE A 75 -8.34 -11.56 14.26
C ILE A 75 -7.14 -11.96 15.11
N LEU A 76 -6.00 -11.27 14.96
CA LEU A 76 -4.80 -11.51 15.74
C LEU A 76 -5.05 -11.28 17.24
N VAL A 77 -5.69 -10.16 17.60
CA VAL A 77 -6.04 -9.83 18.99
C VAL A 77 -6.96 -10.89 19.57
N ASP A 78 -8.03 -11.24 18.87
CA ASP A 78 -9.01 -12.22 19.35
C ASP A 78 -8.40 -13.60 19.54
N LYS A 79 -7.59 -14.05 18.56
CA LYS A 79 -6.90 -15.33 18.61
C LYS A 79 -5.88 -15.37 19.76
N ASN A 80 -5.11 -14.30 19.92
CA ASN A 80 -4.15 -14.21 21.01
C ASN A 80 -4.84 -14.15 22.38
N GLU A 81 -5.96 -13.43 22.52
CA GLU A 81 -6.73 -13.39 23.76
C GLU A 81 -7.33 -14.77 24.09
N LYS A 82 -7.81 -15.50 23.09
CA LYS A 82 -8.29 -16.87 23.26
C LYS A 82 -7.20 -17.78 23.82
N TYR A 83 -6.01 -17.79 23.21
CA TYR A 83 -4.89 -18.60 23.71
C TYR A 83 -4.41 -18.18 25.11
N LEU A 84 -4.45 -16.88 25.42
CA LEU A 84 -4.11 -16.40 26.77
C LEU A 84 -5.14 -16.81 27.83
N LYS A 85 -6.42 -16.93 27.47
CA LYS A 85 -7.49 -17.42 28.37
C LYS A 85 -7.41 -18.94 28.58
N GLU A 86 -7.06 -19.68 27.53
CA GLU A 86 -6.89 -21.13 27.55
C GLU A 86 -5.51 -21.57 28.10
N PHE A 87 -4.60 -20.62 28.35
CA PHE A 87 -3.27 -20.90 28.88
C PHE A 87 -3.35 -21.37 30.34
N GLU A 88 -3.13 -22.67 30.54
CA GLU A 88 -2.93 -23.25 31.87
C GLU A 88 -1.42 -23.45 32.15
N PRO A 89 -0.87 -22.83 33.21
CA PRO A 89 0.52 -23.04 33.60
C PRO A 89 0.83 -24.52 33.84
N SER A 90 1.93 -25.02 33.26
CA SER A 90 2.49 -26.37 33.49
C SER A 90 1.65 -27.56 32.98
N ILE A 91 0.48 -27.33 32.38
CA ILE A 91 -0.38 -28.37 31.78
C ILE A 91 -0.71 -28.05 30.31
N GLY A 92 -0.77 -26.76 29.95
CA GLY A 92 -1.12 -26.31 28.61
C GLY A 92 -0.15 -26.78 27.53
N GLN A 93 -0.69 -27.01 26.33
CA GLN A 93 0.08 -27.42 25.14
C GLN A 93 1.10 -26.37 24.67
N TYR A 94 0.88 -25.10 25.02
CA TYR A 94 1.70 -23.98 24.52
C TYR A 94 2.31 -23.16 25.66
N LYS A 95 3.60 -22.81 25.53
CA LYS A 95 4.28 -21.92 26.48
C LYS A 95 3.82 -20.48 26.26
N MET A 96 3.73 -19.70 27.35
CA MET A 96 3.36 -18.27 27.31
C MET A 96 4.27 -17.45 26.37
N SER A 97 5.57 -17.77 26.35
CA SER A 97 6.54 -17.16 25.44
C SER A 97 6.15 -17.35 23.99
N ASN A 98 5.60 -18.52 23.64
CA ASN A 98 5.29 -18.88 22.27
C ASN A 98 4.10 -18.04 21.80
N ILE A 99 3.03 -17.97 22.59
CA ILE A 99 1.87 -17.09 22.29
C ILE A 99 2.32 -15.64 22.05
N ILE A 100 3.18 -15.10 22.92
CA ILE A 100 3.68 -13.72 22.80
C ILE A 100 4.56 -13.55 21.55
N ASN A 101 5.48 -14.48 21.31
CA ASN A 101 6.43 -14.40 20.20
C ASN A 101 5.75 -14.64 18.84
N THR A 102 4.78 -15.55 18.77
CA THR A 102 3.98 -15.80 17.56
C THR A 102 3.22 -14.54 17.15
N ALA A 103 2.54 -13.88 18.09
CA ALA A 103 1.81 -12.65 17.80
C ALA A 103 2.74 -11.53 17.31
N ARG A 104 3.89 -11.37 17.97
CA ARG A 104 4.91 -10.39 17.59
C ARG A 104 5.52 -10.71 16.21
N GLY A 105 5.90 -11.96 15.97
CA GLY A 105 6.48 -12.41 14.72
C GLY A 105 5.53 -12.24 13.54
N PHE A 106 4.22 -12.48 13.75
CA PHE A 106 3.21 -12.19 12.74
C PHE A 106 3.22 -10.70 12.35
N LEU A 107 3.23 -9.79 13.33
CA LEU A 107 3.27 -8.35 13.08
C LEU A 107 4.57 -7.92 12.41
N GLU A 108 5.72 -8.45 12.83
CA GLU A 108 7.02 -8.17 12.19
C GLU A 108 7.01 -8.61 10.72
N LYS A 109 6.50 -9.81 10.42
CA LYS A 109 6.34 -10.30 9.05
C LYS A 109 5.31 -9.48 8.24
N TYR A 110 4.24 -9.02 8.88
CA TYR A 110 3.23 -8.19 8.23
C TYR A 110 3.81 -6.82 7.81
N GLN A 111 4.67 -6.24 8.64
CA GLN A 111 5.36 -4.99 8.34
C GLN A 111 6.29 -5.10 7.12
N GLU A 112 6.84 -6.29 6.86
CA GLU A 112 7.74 -6.52 5.74
C GLU A 112 7.04 -6.55 4.38
N ASP A 113 5.71 -6.78 4.38
CA ASP A 113 4.87 -6.85 3.20
C ASP A 113 5.00 -5.56 2.35
N ALA A 114 5.26 -5.74 1.05
CA ALA A 114 5.49 -4.63 0.14
C ALA A 114 4.26 -3.71 0.05
N LEU A 115 3.06 -4.29 0.06
CA LEU A 115 1.81 -3.54 -0.02
C LEU A 115 1.58 -2.73 1.26
N PHE A 116 1.96 -3.26 2.43
CA PHE A 116 1.89 -2.52 3.68
C PHE A 116 2.82 -1.31 3.67
N LYS A 117 4.08 -1.48 3.22
CA LYS A 117 5.04 -0.37 3.14
C LYS A 117 4.58 0.72 2.16
N GLU A 118 4.08 0.31 1.00
CA GLU A 118 3.67 1.24 -0.05
C GLU A 118 2.37 1.98 0.30
N CYS A 119 1.35 1.25 0.75
CA CYS A 119 0.01 1.81 0.93
C CYS A 119 -0.25 2.36 2.34
N ILE A 120 0.36 1.79 3.38
CA ILE A 120 0.12 2.21 4.77
C ILE A 120 1.26 3.11 5.24
N LEU A 121 2.49 2.62 5.27
CA LEU A 121 3.62 3.34 5.89
C LEU A 121 3.91 4.70 5.23
N ASN A 122 3.80 4.77 3.89
CA ASN A 122 4.07 5.99 3.13
C ASN A 122 2.86 6.93 3.02
N ASN A 123 1.70 6.52 3.54
CA ASN A 123 0.48 7.29 3.42
C ASN A 123 0.22 8.14 4.67
N ALA A 124 0.13 9.46 4.47
CA ALA A 124 -0.13 10.41 5.55
C ALA A 124 -1.53 10.28 6.17
N ASP A 125 -2.49 9.70 5.45
CA ASP A 125 -3.86 9.50 5.91
C ASP A 125 -4.00 8.25 6.79
N ALA A 126 -3.07 7.30 6.71
CA ALA A 126 -3.10 6.03 7.45
C ALA A 126 -2.39 6.13 8.83
N ARG A 127 -2.36 7.32 9.44
CA ARG A 127 -1.62 7.55 10.71
C ARG A 127 -2.17 6.70 11.84
N ASP A 128 -3.48 6.63 11.98
CA ASP A 128 -4.11 5.91 13.09
C ASP A 128 -3.84 4.40 12.97
N GLU A 129 -3.88 3.85 11.75
CA GLU A 129 -3.48 2.49 11.41
C GLU A 129 -2.03 2.21 11.80
N ILE A 130 -1.10 3.09 11.41
CA ILE A 130 0.33 2.96 11.74
C ILE A 130 0.53 2.98 13.25
N PHE A 131 -0.14 3.89 13.96
CA PHE A 131 -0.03 3.97 15.41
C PHE A 131 -0.59 2.72 16.09
N ALA A 132 -1.80 2.30 15.75
CA ALA A 132 -2.40 1.09 16.33
C ALA A 132 -1.52 -0.15 16.10
N PHE A 133 -1.04 -0.32 14.86
CA PHE A 133 -0.13 -1.40 14.49
C PHE A 133 1.19 -1.35 15.29
N GLY A 134 1.83 -0.19 15.33
CA GLY A 134 3.11 0.00 16.04
C GLY A 134 2.99 -0.29 17.54
N PHE A 135 1.92 0.19 18.18
CA PHE A 135 1.67 -0.06 19.60
C PHE A 135 1.47 -1.55 19.90
N LEU A 136 0.72 -2.27 19.07
CA LEU A 136 0.53 -3.71 19.22
C LEU A 136 1.83 -4.48 18.99
N ARG A 137 2.64 -4.10 18.00
CA ARG A 137 3.94 -4.72 17.73
C ARG A 137 4.93 -4.53 18.88
N ASP A 138 5.00 -3.32 19.43
CA ASP A 138 6.00 -2.96 20.43
C ASP A 138 5.60 -3.38 21.86
N THR A 139 4.32 -3.64 22.09
CA THR A 139 3.80 -4.11 23.37
C THR A 139 3.62 -5.62 23.37
N ARG A 140 4.03 -6.30 24.45
CA ARG A 140 3.78 -7.74 24.58
C ARG A 140 2.29 -8.03 24.57
N SER A 141 1.90 -9.08 23.85
CA SER A 141 0.49 -9.39 23.60
C SER A 141 -0.33 -9.71 24.86
N ASN A 142 0.34 -10.22 25.89
CA ASN A 142 -0.24 -10.42 27.22
C ASN A 142 -0.63 -9.15 27.98
N SER A 143 -0.16 -7.99 27.51
CA SER A 143 -0.37 -6.69 28.13
C SER A 143 -1.26 -5.78 27.30
N TRP A 144 -1.71 -6.21 26.10
CA TRP A 144 -2.50 -5.38 25.19
C TRP A 144 -3.79 -4.88 25.84
N SER A 145 -4.50 -5.72 26.59
CA SER A 145 -5.73 -5.35 27.29
C SER A 145 -5.56 -4.19 28.29
N LYS A 146 -4.36 -4.04 28.87
CA LYS A 146 -4.07 -2.98 29.85
C LYS A 146 -3.37 -1.78 29.24
N ARG A 147 -2.44 -2.00 28.31
CA ARG A 147 -1.53 -0.97 27.77
C ARG A 147 -1.94 -0.42 26.42
N CYS A 148 -2.82 -1.11 25.71
CA CYS A 148 -3.27 -0.75 24.35
C CYS A 148 -4.80 -0.67 24.27
N ALA A 149 -5.50 -0.50 25.40
CA ALA A 149 -6.96 -0.56 25.46
C ALA A 149 -7.64 0.45 24.51
N ASP A 150 -7.11 1.66 24.40
CA ASP A 150 -7.55 2.70 23.48
C ASP A 150 -7.39 2.30 22.01
N LYS A 151 -6.28 1.65 21.67
CA LYS A 151 -6.01 1.17 20.30
C LYS A 151 -6.85 -0.05 19.97
N LEU A 152 -7.08 -0.95 20.92
CA LEU A 152 -7.97 -2.10 20.77
C LEU A 152 -9.41 -1.64 20.53
N GLN A 153 -9.88 -0.65 21.29
CA GLN A 153 -11.20 -0.06 21.07
C GLN A 153 -11.30 0.58 19.67
N TRP A 154 -10.28 1.33 19.25
CA TRP A 154 -10.27 1.91 17.90
C TRP A 154 -10.30 0.83 16.79
N ILE A 155 -9.55 -0.27 16.95
CA ILE A 155 -9.57 -1.40 16.01
C ILE A 155 -10.98 -2.00 15.96
N GLU A 156 -11.61 -2.21 17.12
CA GLU A 156 -12.96 -2.76 17.22
C GLU A 156 -14.00 -1.85 16.54
N GLU A 157 -13.95 -0.55 16.80
CA GLU A 157 -14.84 0.44 16.17
C GLU A 157 -14.65 0.47 14.64
N LYS A 158 -13.40 0.46 14.18
CA LYS A 158 -13.09 0.40 12.75
C LYS A 158 -13.55 -0.91 12.12
N PHE A 159 -13.32 -2.03 12.78
CA PHE A 159 -13.78 -3.34 12.34
C PHE A 159 -15.30 -3.37 12.17
N ASN A 160 -16.03 -2.91 13.18
CA ASN A 160 -17.49 -2.86 13.19
C ASN A 160 -18.07 -1.86 12.19
N SER A 161 -17.29 -0.88 11.73
CA SER A 161 -17.69 0.04 10.66
C SER A 161 -17.73 -0.63 9.28
N TYR A 162 -17.06 -1.77 9.11
CA TYR A 162 -17.07 -2.52 7.86
C TYR A 162 -18.22 -3.52 7.81
N ASN A 163 -18.91 -3.56 6.67
CA ASN A 163 -19.89 -4.61 6.41
C ASN A 163 -19.16 -5.90 6.01
N ILE A 164 -19.01 -6.82 6.97
CA ILE A 164 -18.30 -8.09 6.78
C ILE A 164 -18.90 -8.88 5.62
N SER A 165 -20.23 -8.88 5.42
CA SER A 165 -20.86 -9.63 4.34
C SER A 165 -20.42 -9.17 2.94
N LEU A 166 -20.00 -7.91 2.81
CA LEU A 166 -19.48 -7.35 1.55
C LEU A 166 -18.02 -7.73 1.31
N TYR A 167 -17.27 -8.01 2.38
CA TYR A 167 -15.83 -8.27 2.36
C TYR A 167 -15.47 -9.66 2.90
N GLU A 168 -16.43 -10.60 2.86
CA GLU A 168 -16.30 -11.94 3.44
C GLU A 168 -15.07 -12.67 2.88
N ASP A 169 -14.87 -12.63 1.56
CA ASP A 169 -13.72 -13.26 0.93
C ASP A 169 -12.38 -12.67 1.41
N GLU A 170 -12.33 -11.37 1.68
CA GLU A 170 -11.14 -10.71 2.22
C GLU A 170 -10.92 -11.12 3.67
N TYR A 171 -11.99 -11.10 4.46
CA TYR A 171 -11.96 -11.52 5.87
C TYR A 171 -11.46 -12.96 6.01
N GLN A 172 -12.04 -13.91 5.27
CA GLN A 172 -11.63 -15.32 5.30
C GLN A 172 -10.20 -15.53 4.84
N ARG A 173 -9.73 -14.79 3.83
CA ARG A 173 -8.31 -14.86 3.42
C ARG A 173 -7.38 -14.40 4.53
N VAL A 174 -7.73 -13.32 5.22
CA VAL A 174 -6.92 -12.80 6.33
C VAL A 174 -6.98 -13.75 7.52
N GLU A 175 -8.16 -14.25 7.86
CA GLU A 175 -8.36 -15.23 8.92
C GLU A 175 -7.52 -16.48 8.68
N LYS A 176 -7.59 -17.04 7.47
CA LYS A 176 -6.77 -18.17 7.07
C LYS A 176 -5.28 -17.84 7.19
N ARG A 177 -4.82 -16.68 6.70
CA ARG A 177 -3.42 -16.26 6.80
C ARG A 177 -2.93 -16.19 8.25
N VAL A 178 -3.73 -15.64 9.16
CA VAL A 178 -3.41 -15.60 10.59
C VAL A 178 -3.40 -17.01 11.18
N ASN A 179 -4.39 -17.84 10.80
CA ASN A 179 -4.49 -19.21 11.28
C ASN A 179 -3.30 -20.07 10.87
N ASP A 180 -3.02 -20.12 9.57
CA ASP A 180 -1.89 -20.86 8.99
C ASP A 180 -0.55 -20.42 9.64
N TYR A 181 -0.41 -19.14 10.00
CA TYR A 181 0.80 -18.66 10.68
C TYR A 181 0.94 -19.20 12.10
N TYR A 182 -0.13 -19.14 12.90
CA TYR A 182 -0.13 -19.69 14.25
C TYR A 182 0.13 -21.20 14.25
N ASP A 183 -0.53 -21.93 13.35
CA ASP A 183 -0.40 -23.38 13.26
C ASP A 183 1.04 -23.76 12.85
N ALA A 184 1.65 -23.01 11.92
CA ALA A 184 3.04 -23.23 11.52
C ALA A 184 4.06 -22.92 12.63
N GLU A 185 3.86 -21.86 13.41
CA GLU A 185 4.78 -21.52 14.50
C GLU A 185 4.67 -22.52 15.66
N PHE A 186 3.46 -22.93 16.03
CA PHE A 186 3.27 -23.91 17.10
C PHE A 186 3.81 -25.30 16.74
N LEU A 187 3.71 -25.71 15.46
CA LEU A 187 4.32 -26.97 14.98
C LEU A 187 5.86 -26.97 14.99
N LYS A 188 6.52 -25.80 14.98
CA LYS A 188 7.99 -25.72 15.08
C LYS A 188 8.44 -25.98 16.50
N ASP A 189 7.76 -25.39 17.47
CA ASP A 189 8.09 -25.55 18.89
C ASP A 189 7.98 -27.02 19.32
N ASP A 190 6.98 -27.75 18.83
CA ASP A 190 6.81 -29.19 19.11
C ASP A 190 8.00 -30.04 18.63
N LYS A 191 8.62 -29.68 17.50
CA LYS A 191 9.76 -30.41 16.92
C LYS A 191 11.09 -30.09 17.59
N GLU A 192 11.27 -28.85 18.07
CA GLU A 192 12.48 -28.47 18.81
C GLU A 192 12.54 -29.17 20.17
N ASP A 193 11.40 -29.30 20.85
CA ASP A 193 11.30 -30.00 22.14
C ASP A 193 11.52 -31.54 22.01
N GLU A 194 11.30 -32.15 20.83
CA GLU A 194 11.67 -33.55 20.55
C GLU A 194 13.16 -33.75 20.25
N SER A 195 13.84 -32.76 19.66
CA SER A 195 15.27 -32.87 19.30
C SER A 195 16.24 -32.70 20.48
N THR A 196 15.72 -32.22 21.63
CA THR A 196 16.51 -31.89 22.82
C THR A 196 16.35 -32.94 23.94
N LYS A 197 15.60 -34.02 23.69
CA LYS A 197 15.44 -35.18 24.59
C LYS A 197 16.32 -36.34 24.13
#